data_AF-A0A8K1C460-F1
#
_entry.id   AF-A0A8K1C460-F1
#
_cell.length_a   1.000
_cell.length_b   1.000
_cell.length_c   1.000
_cell.angle_alpha   90.00
_cell.angle_beta   90.00
_cell.angle_gamma   90.00
#
_symmetry.space_group_name_H-M   'P 1'
#
loop_
_entity.id
_entity.type
_entity.pdbx_description
1 polymer ?
#
loop_
_entity_poly.entity_id
_entity_poly.type
_entity_poly.pdbx_seq_one_letter_code
_entity_poly.pdbx_strand_id
1 'polypeptide(L)'
;MSRQGAGSSENELALKFLFANQDNVKLVLRFPKSTLVSQVKTALRENWPEGLPTQEEVKTIRLICMGRGMLQDNQTLEGNKVPAFPTHPTPVNVSILRNPTPSAASEKPVVVANKSTPGQLPPNAPTPSCGCVIL
;
A
#
# COMPACT_ATOMS: atom_id res chain seq x y z
N MET A 1 31.98 23.77 -4.05
CA MET A 1 30.95 23.59 -3.01
C MET A 1 29.84 22.69 -3.56
N SER A 2 29.98 21.38 -3.41
CA SER A 2 29.06 20.40 -4.00
C SER A 2 27.77 20.38 -3.21
N ARG A 3 26.70 20.96 -3.76
CA ARG A 3 25.33 20.78 -3.26
C ARG A 3 24.97 19.32 -3.53
N GLN A 4 25.18 18.43 -2.56
CA GLN A 4 24.66 17.08 -2.64
C GLN A 4 23.14 17.19 -2.69
N GLY A 5 22.58 16.99 -3.88
CA GLY A 5 21.15 17.02 -4.09
C GLY A 5 20.48 16.02 -3.17
N ALA A 6 19.44 16.47 -2.46
CA ALA A 6 18.58 15.60 -1.69
C ALA A 6 17.75 14.64 -2.59
N GLY A 7 17.80 14.83 -3.92
CA GLY A 7 17.09 14.05 -4.91
C GLY A 7 17.89 12.88 -5.51
N SER A 8 17.34 12.37 -6.61
CA SER A 8 17.83 11.23 -7.39
C SER A 8 18.98 11.62 -8.33
N SER A 9 19.89 10.67 -8.54
CA SER A 9 21.02 10.77 -9.49
C SER A 9 20.72 9.98 -10.77
N GLU A 10 21.65 10.00 -11.73
CA GLU A 10 21.49 9.32 -13.02
C GLU A 10 21.25 7.80 -12.87
N ASN A 11 21.84 7.17 -11.85
CA ASN A 11 21.73 5.73 -11.58
C ASN A 11 21.02 5.36 -10.28
N GLU A 12 20.66 6.34 -9.45
CA GLU A 12 20.07 6.14 -8.13
C GLU A 12 18.79 6.97 -7.95
N LEU A 13 17.82 6.40 -7.27
CA LEU A 13 16.56 7.03 -6.90
C LEU A 13 16.54 7.29 -5.40
N ALA A 14 16.32 8.54 -5.02
CA ALA A 14 15.96 8.88 -3.65
C ALA A 14 14.44 8.73 -3.50
N LEU A 15 13.98 7.81 -2.67
CA LEU A 15 12.56 7.56 -2.42
C LEU A 15 12.17 8.08 -1.05
N LYS A 16 11.13 8.90 -1.00
CA LYS A 16 10.50 9.36 0.24
C LYS A 16 9.23 8.55 0.48
N PHE A 17 9.26 7.71 1.50
CA PHE A 17 8.14 6.89 1.92
C PHE A 17 7.17 7.73 2.75
N LEU A 18 5.91 7.76 2.31
CA LEU A 18 4.80 8.44 2.96
C LEU A 18 3.86 7.38 3.52
N PHE A 19 3.80 7.26 4.84
CA PHE A 19 2.94 6.27 5.48
C PHE A 19 1.53 6.83 5.64
N ALA A 20 0.53 6.07 5.19
CA ALA A 20 -0.87 6.48 5.34
C ALA A 20 -1.23 6.73 6.81
N ASN A 21 -1.99 7.81 7.06
CA ASN A 21 -2.41 8.26 8.39
C ASN A 21 -1.26 8.69 9.34
N GLN A 22 -0.05 8.89 8.82
CA GLN A 22 1.15 9.17 9.61
C GLN A 22 2.04 10.21 8.91
N ASP A 23 1.56 11.46 8.85
CA ASP A 23 2.19 12.56 8.10
C ASP A 23 3.55 13.00 8.68
N ASN A 24 3.77 12.72 9.97
CA ASN A 24 5.01 13.08 10.68
C ASN A 24 6.15 12.09 10.43
N VAL A 25 5.87 10.92 9.87
CA VAL A 25 6.87 9.88 9.64
C VAL A 25 7.41 10.00 8.21
N LYS A 26 8.63 10.50 8.08
CA LYS A 26 9.30 10.71 6.80
C LYS A 26 10.55 9.85 6.73
N LEU A 27 10.45 8.71 6.04
CA LEU A 27 11.59 7.86 5.78
C LEU A 27 12.08 8.10 4.35
N VAL A 28 13.36 8.43 4.18
CA VAL A 28 13.98 8.63 2.87
C VAL A 28 15.11 7.61 2.71
N LEU A 29 15.02 6.75 1.70
CA LEU A 29 16.06 5.78 1.37
C LEU A 29 16.49 5.97 -0.08
N ARG A 30 17.72 5.55 -0.39
CA ARG A 30 18.30 5.64 -1.74
C ARG A 30 18.51 4.25 -2.29
N PHE A 31 18.14 4.04 -3.55
CA PHE A 31 18.26 2.75 -4.22
C PHE A 31 18.74 2.94 -5.66
N PRO A 32 19.60 2.04 -6.18
CA PRO A 32 19.83 1.93 -7.62
C PRO A 32 18.53 1.75 -8.41
N LYS A 33 18.47 2.30 -9.63
CA LYS A 33 17.31 2.13 -10.53
C LYS A 33 17.03 0.66 -10.90
N SER A 34 18.08 -0.15 -10.91
CA SER A 34 18.06 -1.59 -11.17
C SER A 34 17.56 -2.42 -9.98
N THR A 35 17.37 -1.82 -8.80
CA THR A 35 16.88 -2.52 -7.61
C THR A 35 15.45 -2.99 -7.80
N LEU A 36 15.18 -4.24 -7.40
CA LEU A 36 13.83 -4.82 -7.40
C LEU A 36 12.98 -4.19 -6.30
N VAL A 37 11.69 -4.01 -6.58
CA VAL A 37 10.73 -3.49 -5.60
C VAL A 37 10.65 -4.40 -4.36
N SER A 38 10.81 -5.72 -4.52
CA SER A 38 10.90 -6.66 -3.39
C SER A 38 12.05 -6.31 -2.42
N GLN A 39 13.23 -5.97 -2.95
CA GLN A 39 14.38 -5.54 -2.15
C GLN A 39 14.12 -4.20 -1.47
N VAL A 40 13.45 -3.26 -2.16
CA VAL A 40 13.05 -1.98 -1.58
C VAL A 40 12.11 -2.19 -0.38
N LYS A 41 11.16 -3.13 -0.48
CA LYS A 41 10.27 -3.44 0.65
C LYS A 41 11.01 -4.10 1.82
N THR A 42 12.00 -4.96 1.55
CA THR A 42 12.86 -5.52 2.60
C THR A 42 13.65 -4.42 3.30
N ALA A 43 14.29 -3.53 2.56
CA ALA A 43 15.04 -2.40 3.13
C ALA A 43 14.13 -1.43 3.92
N LEU A 44 12.89 -1.22 3.45
CA LEU A 44 11.87 -0.46 4.15
C LEU A 44 11.49 -1.10 5.49
N ARG A 45 11.40 -2.44 5.55
CA ARG A 45 11.15 -3.19 6.79
C ARG A 45 12.33 -3.10 7.76
N GLU A 46 13.56 -3.15 7.27
CA GLU A 46 14.75 -3.04 8.13
C GLU A 46 14.91 -1.63 8.72
N ASN A 47 14.48 -0.61 7.98
CA ASN A 47 14.49 0.79 8.42
C ASN A 47 13.10 1.25 8.87
N TRP A 48 12.28 0.32 9.36
CA TRP A 48 10.90 0.63 9.72
C TRP A 48 10.86 1.65 10.88
N PRO A 49 10.13 2.75 10.74
CA PRO A 49 10.16 3.83 11.71
C PRO A 49 9.49 3.42 13.03
N GLU A 50 10.09 3.86 14.13
CA GLU A 50 9.58 3.65 15.49
C GLU A 50 8.26 4.42 15.67
N GLY A 51 7.19 3.73 16.09
CA GLY A 51 5.85 4.32 16.25
C GLY A 51 4.82 3.84 15.23
N LEU A 52 5.23 3.08 14.20
CA LEU A 52 4.31 2.32 13.37
C LEU A 52 4.10 0.91 13.91
N PRO A 53 2.91 0.30 13.74
CA PRO A 53 2.70 -1.09 14.10
C PRO A 53 3.69 -1.98 13.34
N THR A 54 4.45 -2.77 14.09
CA THR A 54 5.48 -3.68 13.58
C THR A 54 4.86 -4.58 12.51
N GLN A 55 5.44 -4.56 11.31
CA GLN A 55 4.99 -5.42 10.22
C GLN A 55 5.74 -6.74 10.26
N GLU A 56 4.99 -7.82 10.47
CA GLU A 56 5.54 -9.17 10.47
C GLU A 56 5.86 -9.64 9.04
N GLU A 57 5.06 -9.24 8.03
CA GLU A 57 5.19 -9.74 6.66
C GLU A 57 5.32 -8.62 5.61
N VAL A 58 6.35 -8.71 4.76
CA VAL A 58 6.63 -7.76 3.66
C VAL A 58 5.50 -7.75 2.61
N LYS A 59 4.73 -8.84 2.50
CA LYS A 59 3.65 -9.00 1.52
C LYS A 59 2.45 -8.08 1.76
N THR A 60 2.26 -7.61 2.99
CA THR A 60 1.17 -6.67 3.32
C THR A 60 1.49 -5.24 2.89
N ILE A 61 2.76 -4.95 2.60
CA ILE A 61 3.24 -3.64 2.20
C ILE A 61 2.99 -3.44 0.70
N ARG A 62 2.17 -2.44 0.39
CA ARG A 62 1.94 -1.95 -0.98
C ARG A 62 2.63 -0.61 -1.15
N LEU A 63 3.51 -0.53 -2.14
CA LEU A 63 4.17 0.72 -2.53
C LEU A 63 3.42 1.31 -3.71
N ILE A 64 2.99 2.56 -3.59
CA ILE A 64 2.24 3.28 -4.62
C ILE A 64 3.01 4.53 -5.01
N CYS A 65 3.47 4.58 -6.24
CA CYS A 65 4.14 5.76 -6.78
C CYS A 65 3.11 6.63 -7.53
N MET A 66 3.15 7.94 -7.29
CA MET A 66 2.27 8.91 -7.95
C MET A 66 2.32 8.75 -9.48
N GLY A 67 1.16 8.61 -10.13
CA GLY A 67 1.04 8.45 -11.58
C GLY A 67 1.42 7.08 -12.15
N ARG A 68 1.84 6.12 -11.31
CA ARG A 68 2.17 4.73 -11.71
C ARG A 68 1.32 3.67 -11.04
N GLY A 69 0.63 4.01 -9.95
CA GLY A 69 -0.14 3.05 -9.18
C GLY A 69 0.77 2.15 -8.34
N MET A 70 0.35 0.91 -8.11
CA MET A 70 1.05 -0.05 -7.26
C MET A 70 2.28 -0.64 -7.96
N LEU A 71 3.44 -0.49 -7.31
CA LEU A 71 4.71 -1.03 -7.78
C LEU A 71 4.73 -2.57 -7.66
N GLN A 72 5.19 -3.24 -8.72
CA GLN A 72 5.27 -4.69 -8.80
C GLN A 72 6.58 -5.22 -8.22
N ASP A 73 6.51 -6.16 -7.28
CA ASP A 73 7.67 -6.74 -6.56
C ASP A 73 8.73 -7.35 -7.49
N ASN A 74 8.29 -7.97 -8.58
CA ASN A 74 9.15 -8.67 -9.55
C ASN A 74 9.79 -7.72 -10.58
N GLN A 75 9.50 -6.42 -10.50
CA GLN A 75 10.06 -5.42 -11.40
C GLN A 75 11.03 -4.50 -10.67
N THR A 76 11.95 -3.93 -11.41
CA THR A 76 12.88 -2.92 -10.91
C THR A 76 12.18 -1.57 -10.75
N LEU A 77 12.81 -0.63 -10.05
CA LEU A 77 12.29 0.74 -9.95
C LEU A 77 12.20 1.41 -11.34
N GLU A 78 13.17 1.14 -12.22
CA GLU A 78 13.12 1.56 -13.62
C GLU A 78 12.01 0.86 -14.41
N GLY A 79 11.83 -0.45 -14.24
CA GLY A 79 10.78 -1.22 -14.91
C GLY A 79 9.37 -0.72 -14.57
N ASN A 80 9.16 -0.31 -13.32
CA ASN A 80 7.93 0.35 -12.88
C ASN A 80 7.84 1.84 -13.30
N LYS A 81 8.83 2.36 -14.02
CA LYS A 81 8.92 3.75 -14.48
C LYS A 81 8.81 4.77 -13.35
N VAL A 82 9.46 4.50 -12.22
CA VAL A 82 9.53 5.41 -11.07
C VAL A 82 10.31 6.66 -11.51
N PRO A 83 9.72 7.87 -11.39
CA PRO A 83 10.39 9.10 -11.82
C PRO A 83 11.59 9.41 -10.94
N ALA A 84 12.64 9.96 -11.57
CA ALA A 84 13.81 10.49 -10.89
C ALA A 84 13.72 12.03 -10.86
N PHE A 85 13.84 12.63 -9.68
CA PHE A 85 13.88 14.07 -9.54
C PHE A 85 15.22 14.52 -8.94
N PRO A 86 16.01 15.37 -9.61
CA PRO A 86 17.31 15.77 -9.10
C PRO A 86 17.22 16.70 -7.87
N THR A 87 16.09 17.39 -7.72
CA THR A 87 15.90 18.43 -6.68
C THR A 87 15.28 17.92 -5.39
N HIS A 88 14.58 16.77 -5.42
CA HIS A 88 13.85 16.23 -4.28
C HIS A 88 13.66 14.72 -4.39
N PRO A 89 13.48 14.00 -3.27
CA PRO A 89 13.19 12.57 -3.32
C PRO A 89 11.78 12.30 -3.88
N THR A 90 11.63 11.22 -4.64
CA THR A 90 10.38 10.78 -5.24
C THR A 90 9.42 10.28 -4.16
N PRO A 91 8.20 10.86 -4.04
CA PRO A 91 7.24 10.43 -3.04
C PRO A 91 6.62 9.07 -3.42
N VAL A 92 6.67 8.12 -2.48
CA VAL A 92 6.07 6.79 -2.60
C VAL A 92 5.14 6.60 -1.41
N ASN A 93 3.85 6.44 -1.67
CA ASN A 93 2.87 6.12 -0.64
C ASN A 93 3.01 4.66 -0.22
N VAL A 94 3.10 4.45 1.09
CA VAL A 94 3.15 3.13 1.72
C VAL A 94 1.78 2.85 2.31
N SER A 95 1.12 1.83 1.77
CA SER A 95 -0.12 1.29 2.30
C SER A 95 0.14 -0.08 2.89
N ILE A 96 -0.46 -0.34 4.05
CA ILE A 96 -0.31 -1.59 4.77
C ILE A 96 -1.68 -2.27 4.77
N LEU A 97 -1.75 -3.42 4.10
CA LEU A 97 -2.94 -4.25 4.17
C LEU A 97 -2.91 -5.00 5.51
N ARG A 98 -3.77 -4.62 6.45
CA ARG A 98 -3.97 -5.46 7.63
C ARG A 98 -4.74 -6.69 7.18
N ASN A 99 -4.15 -7.88 7.32
CA ASN A 99 -4.95 -9.08 7.33
C ASN A 99 -5.91 -8.95 8.53
N PRO A 100 -7.23 -9.07 8.34
CA PRO A 100 -8.13 -9.19 9.46
C PRO A 100 -7.94 -10.59 10.06
N THR A 101 -6.90 -10.77 10.87
CA THR A 101 -6.91 -11.86 11.85
C THR A 101 -7.92 -11.46 12.92
N PRO A 102 -9.00 -12.23 13.14
CA PRO A 102 -9.94 -11.95 14.21
C PRO A 102 -9.25 -12.28 15.53
N SER A 103 -8.75 -11.27 16.26
CA SER A 103 -8.37 -11.46 17.65
C SER A 103 -8.73 -10.24 18.51
N ALA A 104 -9.91 -10.37 19.11
CA ALA A 104 -10.40 -9.90 20.40
C ALA A 104 -10.05 -8.49 20.95
N ALA A 105 -11.14 -7.84 21.39
CA ALA A 105 -11.27 -6.86 22.48
C ALA A 105 -11.03 -5.38 22.18
N SER A 106 -12.10 -4.69 21.77
CA SER A 106 -12.56 -3.51 22.54
C SER A 106 -14.09 -3.43 22.48
N GLU A 107 -14.66 -3.02 23.59
CA GLU A 107 -16.03 -3.28 24.06
C GLU A 107 -17.18 -2.73 23.21
N LYS A 108 -18.34 -3.36 23.44
CA LYS A 108 -19.65 -3.18 22.81
C LYS A 108 -20.31 -1.86 23.28
N PRO A 109 -21.45 -1.45 22.69
CA PRO A 109 -22.69 -1.92 23.30
C PRO A 109 -23.67 -2.56 22.33
N VAL A 110 -24.31 -3.58 22.89
CA VAL A 110 -25.44 -4.36 22.39
C VAL A 110 -26.68 -3.46 22.27
N VAL A 111 -27.32 -3.47 21.10
CA VAL A 111 -28.76 -3.22 20.98
C VAL A 111 -29.44 -4.52 20.58
N VAL A 112 -30.18 -5.05 21.55
CA VAL A 112 -31.04 -6.23 21.45
C VAL A 112 -32.28 -5.87 20.64
N ALA A 113 -32.63 -6.68 19.63
CA ALA A 113 -34.01 -6.85 19.19
C ALA A 113 -34.17 -8.25 18.58
N ASN A 114 -34.70 -9.17 19.39
CA ASN A 114 -34.92 -10.57 19.04
C ASN A 114 -36.28 -10.78 18.38
N LYS A 115 -36.35 -11.83 17.52
CA LYS A 115 -37.50 -12.72 17.14
C LYS A 115 -37.63 -12.83 15.62
N SER A 116 -37.76 -13.98 14.95
CA SER A 116 -37.81 -15.42 15.28
C SER A 116 -37.63 -16.19 13.95
N THR A 117 -37.03 -17.38 13.98
CA THR A 117 -36.98 -18.43 12.93
C THR A 117 -38.37 -19.06 12.69
N PRO A 118 -38.57 -20.09 11.82
CA PRO A 118 -37.82 -20.59 10.64
C PRO A 118 -38.72 -20.93 9.42
N GLY A 119 -38.10 -21.08 8.24
CA GLY A 119 -38.49 -22.14 7.29
C GLY A 119 -39.23 -21.73 6.00
N GLN A 120 -38.87 -22.47 4.95
CA GLN A 120 -39.63 -22.80 3.73
C GLN A 120 -39.26 -22.07 2.44
N LEU A 121 -38.49 -22.79 1.60
CA LEU A 121 -38.38 -22.62 0.14
C LEU A 121 -39.75 -22.86 -0.53
N PRO A 122 -40.04 -22.14 -1.62
CA PRO A 122 -40.24 -22.83 -2.89
C PRO A 122 -39.51 -22.17 -4.09
N PRO A 123 -39.33 -22.93 -5.19
CA PRO A 123 -38.58 -22.51 -6.38
C PRO A 123 -39.49 -21.77 -7.36
N ASN A 124 -39.00 -20.71 -8.03
CA ASN A 124 -39.23 -20.39 -9.46
C ASN A 124 -38.81 -18.94 -9.82
N ALA A 125 -37.85 -18.86 -10.77
CA ALA A 125 -37.64 -17.81 -11.79
C ALA A 125 -37.27 -16.35 -11.38
N PRO A 126 -36.85 -15.50 -12.34
CA PRO A 126 -35.81 -15.65 -13.36
C PRO A 126 -34.69 -14.59 -13.18
N THR A 127 -33.49 -14.87 -13.71
CA THR A 127 -32.35 -13.91 -13.77
C THR A 127 -32.68 -12.66 -14.58
N PRO A 128 -32.31 -11.46 -14.11
CA PRO A 128 -32.04 -10.34 -15.00
C PRO A 128 -30.54 -10.03 -15.08
N SER A 129 -29.96 -10.40 -16.21
CA SER A 129 -28.76 -9.78 -16.78
C SER A 129 -29.03 -8.30 -17.02
N CYS A 130 -28.26 -7.41 -16.40
CA CYS A 130 -28.34 -5.97 -16.70
C CYS A 130 -27.11 -5.58 -17.52
N GLY A 131 -27.26 -5.62 -18.84
CA GLY A 131 -26.40 -4.92 -19.79
C GLY A 131 -26.94 -3.51 -19.99
N CYS A 132 -26.09 -2.49 -19.87
CA CYS A 132 -26.43 -1.13 -20.27
C CYS A 132 -25.88 -0.87 -21.67
N VAL A 133 -26.78 -0.61 -22.62
CA VAL A 133 -26.48 -0.09 -23.95
C VAL A 133 -26.49 1.45 -23.90
N ILE A 134 -25.60 2.02 -24.71
CA ILE A 134 -25.28 3.44 -24.88
C ILE A 134 -26.36 4.13 -25.73
N LEU A 135 -26.66 5.39 -25.40
CA LEU A 135 -27.24 6.39 -26.32
C LEU A 135 -26.21 7.49 -26.55
#